data_AF-A0A9N9G8I5-F1
#
_entry.id   AF-A0A9N9G8I5-F1
#
_cell.length_a   1.000
_cell.length_b   1.000
_cell.length_c   1.000
_cell.angle_alpha   90.00
_cell.angle_beta   90.00
_cell.angle_gamma   90.00
#
_symmetry.space_group_name_H-M   'P 1'
#
loop_
_entity.id
_entity.type
_entity.pdbx_description
1 polymer ?
#
loop_
_entity_poly.entity_id
_entity_poly.type
_entity_poly.pdbx_seq_one_letter_code
_entity_poly.pdbx_strand_id
1 'polypeptide(L)'
;MLSKEVSCQLRYPDYWERSYSQWRVDTWNQFFCKKVPGTTKQMSCDALVKELEILINNLKPRSKEIRKASWLKRELKVLRLLIPEEEPVMRILLTTYYVEA
;
A
#
# COMPACT_ATOMS: atom_id res chain seq x y z
N MET A 1 -9.53 -9.74 14.40
CA MET A 1 -9.99 -8.34 14.28
C MET A 1 -8.94 -7.46 14.93
N LEU A 2 -8.56 -6.34 14.31
CA LEU A 2 -7.58 -5.43 14.89
C LEU A 2 -8.12 -4.77 16.15
N SER A 3 -7.23 -4.41 17.08
CA SER A 3 -7.63 -3.59 18.24
C SER A 3 -8.00 -2.18 17.78
N LYS A 4 -8.86 -1.51 18.55
CA LYS A 4 -9.25 -0.11 18.28
C LYS A 4 -8.03 0.82 18.25
N GLU A 5 -7.07 0.59 19.13
CA GLU A 5 -5.82 1.37 19.21
C GLU A 5 -5.00 1.31 17.92
N VAL A 6 -4.85 0.13 17.32
CA VAL A 6 -4.15 -0.05 16.05
C VAL A 6 -4.95 0.59 14.91
N SER A 7 -6.27 0.44 14.93
CA SER A 7 -7.16 0.94 13.88
C SER A 7 -7.15 2.46 13.78
N CYS A 8 -7.08 3.19 14.90
CA CYS A 8 -7.01 4.65 14.91
C CYS A 8 -5.73 5.24 14.32
N GLN A 9 -4.66 4.45 14.20
CA GLN A 9 -3.40 4.91 13.59
C GLN A 9 -3.36 4.73 12.07
N LEU A 10 -4.23 3.87 11.54
CA LEU A 10 -4.29 3.55 10.11
C LEU A 10 -5.06 4.64 9.37
N ARG A 11 -4.60 5.00 8.17
CA ARG A 11 -5.31 5.92 7.27
C ARG A 11 -6.50 5.24 6.61
N TYR A 12 -6.44 3.92 6.47
CA TYR A 12 -7.47 3.14 5.80
C TYR A 12 -7.93 1.95 6.66
N PRO A 13 -8.46 2.21 7.87
CA PRO A 13 -8.83 1.15 8.82
C PRO A 13 -9.86 0.19 8.24
N ASP A 14 -10.81 0.68 7.44
CA ASP A 14 -11.86 -0.12 6.78
C ASP A 14 -11.31 -1.30 5.98
N TYR A 15 -10.12 -1.16 5.38
CA TYR A 15 -9.51 -2.27 4.67
C TYR A 15 -9.10 -3.39 5.63
N TRP A 16 -8.58 -3.03 6.80
CA TRP A 16 -7.94 -3.96 7.72
C TRP A 16 -8.89 -4.63 8.71
N GLU A 17 -10.15 -4.19 8.77
CA GLU A 17 -11.21 -4.85 9.54
C GLU A 17 -11.44 -6.30 9.08
N ARG A 18 -11.16 -6.58 7.79
CA ARG A 18 -11.24 -7.93 7.23
C ARG A 18 -10.24 -8.88 7.88
N SER A 19 -10.52 -10.18 7.81
CA SER A 19 -9.61 -11.20 8.37
C SER A 19 -8.22 -11.12 7.75
N TYR A 20 -7.17 -11.38 8.54
CA TYR A 20 -5.79 -11.33 8.06
C TYR A 20 -5.52 -12.32 6.91
N SER A 21 -6.31 -13.39 6.80
CA SER A 21 -6.24 -14.33 5.68
C SER A 21 -6.62 -13.71 4.33
N GLN A 22 -7.37 -12.60 4.36
CA GLN A 22 -7.85 -11.87 3.18
C GLN A 22 -6.95 -10.69 2.82
N TRP A 23 -5.93 -10.38 3.64
CA TRP A 23 -4.98 -9.31 3.33
C TRP A 23 -4.07 -9.72 2.18
N ARG A 24 -4.15 -9.00 1.07
CA ARG A 24 -3.34 -9.22 -0.14
C ARG A 24 -3.03 -7.90 -0.83
N VAL A 25 -2.00 -7.88 -1.68
CA VAL A 25 -1.58 -6.68 -2.42
C VAL A 25 -2.61 -6.30 -3.50
N ASP A 26 -3.18 -7.29 -4.18
CA ASP A 26 -4.19 -7.12 -5.22
C ASP A 26 -5.50 -6.54 -4.65
N THR A 27 -5.99 -7.11 -3.54
CA THR A 27 -7.22 -6.64 -2.90
C THR A 27 -7.05 -5.25 -2.27
N TRP A 28 -5.84 -4.92 -1.79
CA TRP A 28 -5.49 -3.56 -1.37
C TRP A 28 -5.55 -2.59 -2.54
N ASN A 29 -4.89 -2.91 -3.67
CA ASN A 29 -4.89 -2.04 -4.84
C ASN A 29 -6.30 -1.76 -5.35
N GLN A 30 -7.16 -2.77 -5.41
CA GLN A 30 -8.57 -2.60 -5.78
C GLN A 30 -9.31 -1.68 -4.81
N PHE A 31 -9.09 -1.82 -3.50
CA PHE A 31 -9.69 -0.95 -2.49
C PHE A 31 -9.19 0.51 -2.63
N PHE A 32 -7.88 0.69 -2.77
CA PHE A 32 -7.24 2.00 -2.84
C PHE A 32 -7.67 2.77 -4.08
N CYS A 33 -7.64 2.16 -5.26
CA CYS A 33 -8.06 2.79 -6.52
C CYS A 33 -9.55 3.16 -6.52
N LYS A 34 -10.40 2.41 -5.80
CA LYS A 34 -11.81 2.77 -5.61
C LYS A 34 -11.98 3.96 -4.67
N LYS A 35 -11.17 4.04 -3.61
CA LYS A 35 -11.28 5.09 -2.58
C LYS A 35 -10.64 6.40 -3.00
N VAL A 36 -9.60 6.35 -3.85
CA VAL A 36 -8.89 7.51 -4.36
C VAL A 36 -8.80 7.40 -5.89
N PRO A 37 -9.71 8.04 -6.64
CA PRO A 37 -9.66 8.01 -8.10
C PRO A 37 -8.43 8.78 -8.63
N GLY A 38 -7.88 8.34 -9.75
CA GLY A 38 -6.69 8.96 -10.38
C GLY A 38 -5.35 8.53 -9.77
N THR A 39 -5.31 7.55 -8.86
CA THR A 39 -4.06 7.07 -8.27
C THR A 39 -3.32 6.09 -9.15
N THR A 40 -1.99 6.13 -9.07
CA THR A 40 -1.12 5.13 -9.70
C THR A 40 -0.94 3.90 -8.82
N LYS A 41 -0.52 2.78 -9.43
CA LYS A 41 -0.13 1.57 -8.69
C LYS A 41 0.99 1.86 -7.68
N GLN A 42 1.92 2.75 -8.01
CA GLN A 42 3.02 3.14 -7.12
C GLN A 42 2.50 3.85 -5.86
N MET A 43 1.58 4.80 -6.00
CA MET A 43 0.94 5.47 -4.86
C MET A 43 0.21 4.47 -3.94
N SER A 44 -0.49 3.50 -4.54
CA SER A 44 -1.14 2.44 -3.78
C SER A 44 -0.13 1.58 -3.01
N CYS A 45 0.98 1.19 -3.65
CA CYS A 45 2.07 0.45 -3.02
C CYS A 45 2.73 1.25 -1.90
N ASP A 46 2.93 2.56 -2.04
CA ASP A 46 3.51 3.42 -1.01
C ASP A 46 2.58 3.57 0.19
N ALA A 47 1.28 3.74 -0.06
CA ALA A 47 0.28 3.75 1.01
C ALA A 47 0.26 2.41 1.76
N LEU A 48 0.31 1.27 1.03
CA LEU A 48 0.32 -0.05 1.65
C LEU A 48 1.55 -0.26 2.53
N VAL A 49 2.75 0.16 2.09
CA VAL A 49 3.98 0.03 2.88
C VAL A 49 3.85 0.77 4.22
N LYS A 50 3.32 2.00 4.20
CA LYS A 50 3.12 2.80 5.42
C LYS A 50 2.12 2.16 6.38
N GLU A 51 1.01 1.64 5.86
CA GLU A 51 0.00 0.94 6.68
C GLU A 51 0.58 -0.35 7.29
N LEU A 52 1.34 -1.13 6.51
CA LEU A 52 2.00 -2.33 7.00
C LEU A 52 3.05 -2.03 8.07
N GLU A 53 3.73 -0.89 8.01
CA GLU A 53 4.65 -0.45 9.05
C GLU A 53 3.94 -0.16 10.37
N ILE A 54 2.81 0.55 10.32
CA ILE A 54 1.97 0.81 11.49
C ILE A 54 1.48 -0.50 12.09
N LEU A 55 1.00 -1.43 11.26
CA LEU A 55 0.59 -2.75 11.71
C LEU A 55 1.74 -3.52 12.38
N ILE A 56 2.92 -3.57 11.74
CA ILE A 56 4.06 -4.33 12.28
C ILE A 56 4.52 -3.76 13.63
N ASN A 57 4.48 -2.44 13.80
CA ASN A 57 4.94 -1.77 15.02
C ASN A 57 3.95 -1.89 16.19
N ASN A 58 2.64 -1.99 15.90
CA ASN A 58 1.61 -1.96 16.94
C ASN A 58 0.92 -3.32 17.20
N LEU A 59 1.08 -4.31 16.30
CA LEU A 59 0.50 -5.63 16.49
C LEU A 59 1.24 -6.43 17.57
N LYS A 60 0.48 -7.30 18.26
CA LYS A 60 1.05 -8.18 19.28
C LYS A 60 2.20 -9.01 18.69
N PRO A 61 3.36 -9.06 19.35
CA PRO A 61 4.48 -9.89 18.92
C PRO A 61 4.06 -11.34 18.75
N ARG A 62 4.63 -12.01 17.74
CA ARG A 62 4.37 -13.44 17.41
C ARG A 62 2.92 -13.77 17.01
N SER A 63 2.05 -12.78 16.82
CA SER A 63 0.70 -12.97 16.26
C SER A 63 0.74 -13.47 14.80
N LYS A 64 -0.38 -13.98 14.29
CA LYS A 64 -0.48 -14.39 12.88
C LYS A 64 -0.55 -13.17 11.97
N GLU A 65 -1.16 -12.10 12.46
CA GLU A 65 -1.34 -10.80 11.84
C GLU A 65 0.01 -10.14 11.57
N ILE A 66 0.92 -10.07 12.56
CA ILE A 66 2.25 -9.47 12.36
C ILE A 66 3.08 -10.26 11.35
N ARG A 67 2.98 -11.60 11.36
CA ARG A 67 3.64 -12.47 10.38
C ARG A 67 3.09 -12.20 8.97
N LYS A 68 1.77 -12.08 8.83
CA LYS A 68 1.12 -11.78 7.56
C LYS A 68 1.49 -10.39 7.04
N ALA A 69 1.47 -9.36 7.88
CA ALA A 69 1.87 -8.01 7.52
C ALA A 69 3.35 -7.94 7.10
N SER A 70 4.22 -8.64 7.85
CA SER A 70 5.65 -8.74 7.49
C SER A 70 5.87 -9.46 6.16
N TRP A 71 5.09 -10.52 5.90
CA TRP A 71 5.13 -11.24 4.62
C TRP A 71 4.69 -10.36 3.45
N LEU A 72 3.57 -9.63 3.58
CA LEU A 72 3.09 -8.69 2.57
C LEU A 72 4.11 -7.57 2.29
N LYS A 73 4.77 -7.06 3.33
CA LYS A 73 5.82 -6.04 3.17
C LYS A 73 7.01 -6.57 2.36
N ARG A 74 7.40 -7.83 2.55
CA ARG A 74 8.46 -8.48 1.76
C ARG A 74 8.01 -8.72 0.32
N GLU A 75 6.80 -9.22 0.12
CA GLU A 75 6.19 -9.42 -1.21
C GLU A 75 6.19 -8.11 -2.01
N LEU A 76 5.79 -6.99 -1.41
CA LEU A 76 5.83 -5.67 -2.05
C LEU A 76 7.22 -5.22 -2.45
N LYS A 77 8.24 -5.50 -1.63
CA LYS A 77 9.63 -5.19 -2.00
C LYS A 77 10.05 -5.96 -3.25
N VAL A 78 9.71 -7.25 -3.32
CA VAL A 78 9.99 -8.08 -4.49
C VAL A 78 9.25 -7.54 -5.73
N LEU A 79 7.96 -7.21 -5.59
CA LEU A 79 7.17 -6.65 -6.68
C LEU A 79 7.71 -5.31 -7.19
N ARG A 80 8.20 -4.44 -6.30
CA ARG A 80 8.87 -3.18 -6.70
C ARG A 80 10.19 -3.41 -7.42
N LEU A 81 10.95 -4.44 -7.05
CA LEU A 81 12.21 -4.76 -7.72
C LEU A 81 12.00 -5.42 -9.09
N LEU A 82 10.86 -6.07 -9.31
CA LEU A 82 10.52 -6.76 -10.57
C LEU A 82 9.84 -5.85 -11.60
N ILE A 83 9.32 -4.69 -11.18
CA ILE A 83 8.76 -3.69 -12.09
C ILE A 83 9.84 -2.62 -12.25
N PRO A 84 10.66 -2.65 -13.33
CA PRO A 84 11.51 -1.50 -13.65
C PRO A 84 10.58 -0.30 -13.80
N GLU A 85 10.93 0.80 -13.14
CA GLU A 85 10.15 2.03 -13.17
C GLU A 85 9.82 2.38 -14.63
N GLU A 86 8.54 2.47 -14.97
CA GLU A 86 8.18 3.30 -16.12
C GLU A 86 8.45 4.75 -15.70
N GLU A 87 9.46 5.32 -16.34
CA GLU A 87 10.24 6.45 -15.86
C GLU A 87 9.45 7.70 -15.44
N PRO A 88 10.01 8.50 -14.51
CA PRO A 88 9.59 9.89 -14.25
C PRO A 88 9.72 10.82 -15.48
N VAL A 89 10.36 10.37 -16.57
CA VAL A 89 10.58 11.15 -17.80
C VAL A 89 9.27 11.53 -18.50
N MET A 90 8.23 10.70 -18.43
CA MET A 90 6.90 11.05 -18.97
C MET A 90 6.25 12.24 -18.25
N ARG A 91 6.56 12.44 -16.96
CA ARG A 91 6.05 13.57 -16.18
C ARG A 91 6.73 14.88 -16.58
N ILE A 92 8.02 14.83 -16.92
CA ILE A 92 8.78 15.97 -17.43
C ILE A 92 8.33 16.31 -18.86
N LEU A 93 8.21 15.31 -19.74
CA LEU A 93 7.82 15.51 -21.13
C LEU A 93 6.41 16.09 -21.29
N LEU A 94 5.44 15.67 -20.46
CA LEU A 94 4.11 16.28 -20.47
C LEU A 94 4.13 17.73 -19.98
N THR A 95 4.97 18.08 -19.01
CA THR A 95 5.11 19.47 -18.55
C THR A 95 5.87 20.37 -19.52
N THR A 96 6.87 19.85 -20.24
CA THR A 96 7.60 20.65 -21.24
C THR A 96 6.79 20.80 -22.53
N TYR A 97 6.06 19.76 -22.96
CA TYR A 97 5.28 19.81 -24.20
C TYR A 97 4.01 20.67 -24.10
N TYR A 98 3.44 20.86 -22.90
CA TYR A 98 2.28 21.74 -22.69
C TYR A 98 2.62 23.20 -22.38
N VAL A 99 3.88 23.50 -22.05
CA VAL A 99 4.34 24.87 -21.75
C VAL A 99 4.91 25.56 -22.98
N GLU A 100 5.24 24.82 -24.04
CA GLU A 100 5.78 25.35 -25.31
C GLU A 100 4.76 25.36 -26.48
N ALA A 101 3.44 25.32 -26.21
CA ALA A 101 2.38 25.40 -27.24
C ALA A 101 1.61 26.73 -27.19
#